data_AF-A0A3A6R7C3-F1
#
_entry.id   AF-A0A3A6R7C3-F1
#
_cell.length_a   1.000
_cell.length_b   1.000
_cell.length_c   1.000
_cell.angle_alpha   90.00
_cell.angle_beta   90.00
_cell.angle_gamma   90.00
#
_symmetry.space_group_name_H-M   'P 1'
#
loop_
_entity.id
_entity.type
_entity.pdbx_description
1 polymer ?
#
loop_
_entity_poly.entity_id
_entity_poly.type
_entity_poly.pdbx_seq_one_letter_code
_entity_poly.pdbx_strand_id
1 'polypeptide(L)'
;MRLLLLLACLTLTACDNRNGLSPPPDKDIPMKSLAAIKDNLAFTCRHEVLPPAPSESDVLFQYARWLQKNNQLMHDPNTDPEIARLYRIAAENGHVKANINLQNGSLRGKFRLRGHEHLRFSQDLIDADVATGHYFVSLFLKNGIADLNQDMEMSLRYLRKAADEGSAQAQYEIGDALAPSDIAPEVAVQMYRCAASQGHGEAASTLGVDRKYNKQYREALEAFQLGVAAGDESSASFLRKGFRGPEPTNELYYLALGEDIERAARYDIIWSILADYSYAHPKVPEINDILPLPPATLPPWDGKLQWLEAREANVPPEKPSSELIRRLTEDLKLDPATGRPMPGAKGFSQAHLSAKNCLAGTPCPVSGYWQVVEHEELFTPGGRPIIRHFAQGDVFPVEQMRYYEARIWPLSKRLCEGPVQVMWRLA
;
A
#
# COMPACT_ATOMS: atom_id res chain seq x y z
N MET A 1 -31.96 60.94 -42.99
CA MET A 1 -32.29 61.32 -41.61
C MET A 1 -31.21 60.74 -40.72
N ARG A 2 -30.19 61.53 -40.40
CA ARG A 2 -30.02 62.22 -39.10
C ARG A 2 -30.10 61.24 -37.92
N LEU A 3 -28.97 60.83 -37.34
CA LEU A 3 -28.16 61.55 -36.32
C LEU A 3 -28.77 61.42 -34.91
N LEU A 4 -27.91 61.09 -33.94
CA LEU A 4 -27.99 61.43 -32.51
C LEU A 4 -28.85 60.53 -31.61
N LEU A 5 -28.51 60.22 -30.36
CA LEU A 5 -27.37 60.55 -29.47
C LEU A 5 -27.55 59.73 -28.17
N LEU A 6 -26.41 59.49 -27.49
CA LEU A 6 -26.19 59.51 -26.02
C LEU A 6 -26.95 58.48 -25.15
N LEU A 7 -26.35 57.84 -24.14
CA LEU A 7 -25.53 58.41 -23.08
C LEU A 7 -24.84 57.28 -22.30
N ALA A 8 -23.68 57.61 -21.76
CA ALA A 8 -22.88 56.81 -20.83
C ALA A 8 -23.55 56.66 -19.45
N CYS A 9 -23.21 55.61 -18.71
CA CYS A 9 -22.43 55.71 -17.47
C CYS A 9 -22.31 54.36 -16.75
N LEU A 10 -21.09 54.10 -16.27
CA LEU A 10 -20.70 53.04 -15.35
C LEU A 10 -21.37 53.20 -13.98
N THR A 11 -21.79 52.09 -13.38
CA THR A 11 -21.65 51.86 -11.93
C THR A 11 -21.29 50.39 -11.65
N LEU A 12 -20.28 50.21 -10.79
CA LEU A 12 -19.85 48.95 -10.20
C LEU A 12 -20.92 48.40 -9.23
N THR A 13 -21.13 47.07 -9.18
CA THR A 13 -20.69 46.15 -8.10
C THR A 13 -21.32 44.74 -8.19
N ALA A 14 -20.44 43.73 -8.18
CA ALA A 14 -20.44 42.45 -7.45
C ALA A 14 -21.62 41.42 -7.50
N CYS A 15 -21.20 40.16 -7.80
CA CYS A 15 -21.72 38.83 -7.40
C CYS A 15 -23.11 38.42 -7.96
N ASP A 16 -23.40 37.18 -8.35
CA ASP A 16 -22.85 35.89 -7.95
C ASP A 16 -23.24 34.78 -8.96
N ASN A 17 -22.54 33.64 -8.86
CA ASN A 17 -22.73 32.38 -9.59
C ASN A 17 -24.15 31.79 -9.54
N ARG A 18 -24.58 31.13 -10.64
CA ARG A 18 -24.96 29.69 -10.69
C ARG A 18 -25.58 29.28 -12.04
N ASN A 19 -25.30 28.02 -12.40
CA ASN A 19 -25.95 27.16 -13.41
C ASN A 19 -25.43 27.23 -14.86
N GLY A 20 -24.28 26.62 -15.10
CA GLY A 20 -23.94 26.04 -16.40
C GLY A 20 -24.03 24.52 -16.30
N LEU A 21 -25.10 23.95 -16.86
CA LEU A 21 -25.30 22.51 -17.02
C LEU A 21 -24.10 21.89 -17.76
N SER A 22 -23.61 20.75 -17.27
CA SER A 22 -22.73 19.88 -18.03
C SER A 22 -23.35 19.58 -19.41
N PRO A 23 -22.56 19.56 -20.50
CA PRO A 23 -23.10 19.16 -21.79
C PRO A 23 -23.63 17.72 -21.71
N PRO A 24 -24.72 17.38 -22.41
CA PRO A 24 -25.21 16.01 -22.46
C PRO A 24 -24.14 15.11 -23.08
N PRO A 25 -24.05 13.83 -22.68
CA PRO A 25 -23.08 12.90 -23.25
C PRO A 25 -23.29 12.80 -24.77
N ASP A 26 -22.18 12.84 -25.48
CA ASP A 26 -22.10 12.79 -26.93
C ASP A 26 -22.87 11.56 -27.45
N LYS A 27 -23.91 11.78 -28.27
CA LYS A 27 -24.83 10.72 -28.73
C LYS A 27 -24.22 9.81 -29.80
N ASP A 28 -22.98 10.08 -30.22
CA ASP A 28 -22.32 9.42 -31.34
C ASP A 28 -21.05 8.64 -30.94
N ILE A 29 -20.92 8.20 -29.68
CA ILE A 29 -19.96 7.14 -29.37
C ILE A 29 -20.57 5.82 -29.88
N PRO A 30 -20.02 5.18 -30.94
CA PRO A 30 -20.55 3.91 -31.41
C PRO A 30 -20.51 2.91 -30.26
N MET A 31 -21.69 2.45 -29.85
CA MET A 31 -21.82 1.46 -28.78
C MET A 31 -21.07 0.21 -29.24
N LYS A 32 -20.00 -0.15 -28.53
CA LYS A 32 -19.26 -1.39 -28.82
C LYS A 32 -20.25 -2.55 -28.84
N SER A 33 -20.10 -3.48 -29.79
CA SER A 33 -20.97 -4.65 -29.85
C SER A 33 -20.91 -5.42 -28.52
N LEU A 34 -21.99 -6.10 -28.15
CA LEU A 34 -22.00 -6.93 -26.93
C LEU A 34 -20.86 -7.96 -26.91
N ALA A 35 -20.47 -8.47 -28.08
CA ALA A 35 -19.29 -9.32 -28.22
C ALA A 35 -18.00 -8.57 -27.84
N ALA A 36 -17.76 -7.38 -28.42
CA ALA A 36 -16.60 -6.56 -28.09
C ALA A 36 -16.58 -6.07 -26.63
N ILE A 37 -17.73 -5.87 -26.00
CA ILE A 37 -17.83 -5.55 -24.56
C ILE A 37 -17.45 -6.78 -23.72
N LYS A 38 -17.97 -7.96 -24.07
CA LYS A 38 -17.65 -9.23 -23.38
C LYS A 38 -16.19 -9.63 -23.54
N ASP A 39 -15.58 -9.39 -24.70
CA ASP A 39 -14.15 -9.61 -24.94
C ASP A 39 -13.28 -8.74 -24.02
N ASN A 40 -13.71 -7.50 -23.72
CA ASN A 40 -13.01 -6.63 -22.78
C ASN A 40 -13.13 -7.08 -21.31
N LEU A 41 -14.06 -7.98 -21.01
CA LEU A 41 -14.27 -8.54 -19.67
C LEU A 41 -13.57 -9.87 -19.46
N ALA A 42 -13.08 -10.50 -20.55
CA ALA A 42 -12.36 -11.76 -20.47
C ALA A 42 -11.21 -11.68 -19.45
N PHE A 43 -11.02 -12.75 -18.68
CA PHE A 43 -10.00 -12.83 -17.64
C PHE A 43 -9.21 -14.12 -17.81
N THR A 44 -7.90 -14.02 -17.66
CA THR A 44 -7.01 -15.19 -17.60
C THR A 44 -6.36 -15.19 -16.23
N CYS A 45 -6.51 -16.29 -15.50
CA CYS A 45 -5.90 -16.41 -14.18
C CYS A 45 -4.38 -16.32 -14.27
N ARG A 46 -3.81 -15.40 -13.48
CA ARG A 46 -2.37 -15.23 -13.30
C ARG A 46 -2.09 -15.18 -11.80
N HIS A 47 -1.00 -15.84 -11.40
CA HIS A 47 -0.54 -15.78 -10.02
C HIS A 47 0.56 -14.74 -9.91
N GLU A 48 0.50 -13.90 -8.88
CA GLU A 48 1.58 -12.99 -8.55
C GLU A 48 2.77 -13.79 -8.02
N VAL A 49 3.94 -13.53 -8.60
CA VAL A 49 5.20 -14.16 -8.19
C VAL A 49 6.09 -13.07 -7.64
N LEU A 50 6.48 -13.20 -6.37
CA LEU A 50 7.39 -12.25 -5.74
C LEU A 50 8.84 -12.66 -6.03
N PRO A 51 9.70 -11.74 -6.49
CA PRO A 51 11.11 -12.04 -6.67
C PRO A 51 11.77 -12.42 -5.33
N PRO A 52 12.82 -13.25 -5.34
CA PRO A 52 13.55 -13.61 -4.13
C PRO A 52 14.16 -12.37 -3.48
N ALA A 53 14.11 -12.32 -2.16
CA ALA A 53 14.68 -11.21 -1.40
C ALA A 53 16.22 -11.30 -1.37
N PRO A 54 16.95 -10.16 -1.50
CA PRO A 54 18.39 -10.14 -1.25
C PRO A 54 18.69 -10.53 0.20
N SER A 55 19.65 -11.45 0.41
CA SER A 55 19.91 -12.09 1.71
C SER A 55 20.18 -11.10 2.84
N GLU A 56 20.98 -10.06 2.59
CA GLU A 56 21.30 -9.03 3.59
C GLU A 56 20.05 -8.22 3.99
N SER A 57 19.20 -7.86 3.02
CA SER A 57 17.96 -7.14 3.28
C SER A 57 16.89 -8.01 3.97
N ASP A 58 16.90 -9.33 3.74
CA ASP A 58 15.96 -10.26 4.37
C ASP A 58 16.21 -10.35 5.89
N VAL A 59 17.47 -10.26 6.35
CA VAL A 59 17.78 -10.19 7.80
C VAL A 59 17.02 -9.04 8.47
N LEU A 60 17.02 -7.85 7.85
CA LEU A 60 16.30 -6.68 8.36
C LEU A 60 14.79 -6.91 8.33
N PHE A 61 14.26 -7.50 7.26
CA PHE A 61 12.84 -7.81 7.11
C PHE A 61 12.37 -8.82 8.16
N GLN A 62 13.07 -9.94 8.37
CA GLN A 62 12.71 -10.97 9.34
C GLN A 62 12.72 -10.40 10.76
N TYR A 63 13.74 -9.62 11.12
CA TYR A 63 13.79 -8.98 12.43
C TYR A 63 12.67 -7.95 12.61
N ALA A 64 12.36 -7.14 11.59
CA ALA A 64 11.23 -6.22 11.61
C ALA A 64 9.88 -6.94 11.76
N ARG A 65 9.70 -8.10 11.10
CA ARG A 65 8.52 -8.96 11.25
C ARG A 65 8.39 -9.49 12.67
N TRP A 66 9.49 -9.92 13.27
CA TRP A 66 9.49 -10.40 14.66
C TRP A 66 9.16 -9.26 15.64
N LEU A 67 9.75 -8.07 15.48
CA LEU A 67 9.37 -6.90 16.27
C LEU A 67 7.88 -6.57 16.12
N GLN A 68 7.37 -6.56 14.88
CA GLN A 68 5.96 -6.27 14.60
C GLN A 68 5.02 -7.28 15.25
N LYS A 69 5.37 -8.58 15.22
CA LYS A 69 4.62 -9.64 15.91
C LYS A 69 4.56 -9.37 17.42
N ASN A 70 5.69 -9.04 18.03
CA ASN A 70 5.76 -8.78 19.47
C ASN A 70 5.11 -7.44 19.88
N ASN A 71 5.00 -6.49 18.95
CA ASN A 71 4.32 -5.21 19.19
C ASN A 71 2.82 -5.22 18.85
N GLN A 72 2.29 -6.30 18.28
CA GLN A 72 0.94 -6.35 17.73
C GLN A 72 -0.16 -6.04 18.75
N LEU A 73 0.01 -6.50 19.99
CA LEU A 73 -0.92 -6.24 21.11
C LEU A 73 -0.37 -5.25 22.14
N MET A 74 0.95 -5.11 22.22
CA MET A 74 1.62 -4.24 23.19
C MET A 74 1.47 -2.74 22.87
N HIS A 75 1.41 -2.39 21.58
CA HIS A 75 1.27 -1.01 21.11
C HIS A 75 2.36 -0.06 21.65
N ASP A 76 3.60 -0.52 21.81
CA ASP A 76 4.72 0.35 22.19
C ASP A 76 4.98 1.37 21.07
N PRO A 77 4.82 2.68 21.33
CA PRO A 77 5.00 3.72 20.33
C PRO A 77 6.46 3.85 19.86
N ASN A 78 7.43 3.30 20.59
CA ASN A 78 8.85 3.37 20.22
C ASN A 78 9.27 2.24 19.28
N THR A 79 8.51 1.15 19.22
CA THR A 79 8.83 -0.01 18.39
C THR A 79 8.41 0.20 16.93
N ASP A 80 7.30 0.91 16.67
CA ASP A 80 6.82 1.17 15.30
C ASP A 80 7.80 2.00 14.44
N PRO A 81 8.48 3.05 14.96
CA PRO A 81 9.56 3.75 14.25
C PRO A 81 10.72 2.83 13.85
N GLU A 82 11.12 1.91 14.73
CA GLU A 82 12.20 0.95 14.45
C GLU A 82 11.78 -0.06 13.38
N ILE A 83 10.57 -0.59 13.45
CA ILE A 83 10.01 -1.47 12.41
C ILE A 83 9.98 -0.74 11.06
N ALA A 84 9.48 0.50 11.04
CA ALA A 84 9.41 1.31 9.83
C ALA A 84 10.81 1.60 9.25
N ARG A 85 11.81 1.87 10.11
CA ARG A 85 13.20 2.08 9.71
C ARG A 85 13.77 0.84 9.04
N LEU A 86 13.62 -0.33 9.65
CA LEU A 86 14.12 -1.60 9.11
C LEU A 86 13.43 -1.98 7.80
N TYR A 87 12.10 -1.86 7.72
CA TYR A 87 11.39 -2.09 6.46
C TYR A 87 11.81 -1.10 5.38
N ARG A 88 12.04 0.17 5.71
CA ARG A 88 12.51 1.16 4.74
C ARG A 88 13.87 0.77 4.19
N ILE A 89 14.85 0.48 5.04
CA ILE A 89 16.20 0.08 4.59
C ILE A 89 16.13 -1.20 3.73
N ALA A 90 15.35 -2.20 4.14
CA ALA A 90 15.17 -3.41 3.35
C ALA A 90 14.49 -3.14 2.00
N ALA A 91 13.45 -2.30 1.96
CA ALA A 91 12.74 -1.92 0.74
C ALA A 91 13.63 -1.16 -0.25
N GLU A 92 14.45 -0.21 0.22
CA GLU A 92 15.42 0.52 -0.60
C GLU A 92 16.48 -0.43 -1.19
N ASN A 93 16.79 -1.52 -0.47
CA ASN A 93 17.65 -2.60 -0.93
C ASN A 93 16.90 -3.68 -1.75
N GLY A 94 15.73 -3.37 -2.30
CA GLY A 94 15.01 -4.25 -3.23
C GLY A 94 14.12 -5.32 -2.58
N HIS A 95 13.92 -5.28 -1.25
CA HIS A 95 13.09 -6.27 -0.58
C HIS A 95 11.58 -5.99 -0.77
N VAL A 96 10.96 -6.65 -1.75
CA VAL A 96 9.55 -6.41 -2.14
C VAL A 96 8.54 -6.61 -1.00
N LYS A 97 8.70 -7.62 -0.13
CA LYS A 97 7.79 -7.80 1.02
C LYS A 97 7.94 -6.72 2.09
N ALA A 98 9.14 -6.15 2.24
CA ALA A 98 9.37 -5.07 3.19
C ALA A 98 8.73 -3.78 2.66
N ASN A 99 8.84 -3.54 1.36
CA ASN A 99 8.12 -2.46 0.67
C ASN A 99 6.60 -2.60 0.87
N ILE A 100 6.01 -3.75 0.56
CA ILE A 100 4.57 -4.01 0.74
C ILE A 100 4.15 -3.78 2.21
N ASN A 101 4.91 -4.30 3.17
CA ASN A 101 4.60 -4.15 4.59
C ASN A 101 4.73 -2.70 5.08
N LEU A 102 5.72 -1.96 4.57
CA LEU A 102 5.94 -0.55 4.88
C LEU A 102 4.76 0.29 4.39
N GLN A 103 4.33 0.09 3.13
CA GLN A 103 3.19 0.80 2.56
C GLN A 103 1.88 0.45 3.27
N ASN A 104 1.60 -0.83 3.51
CA ASN A 104 0.42 -1.28 4.27
C ASN A 104 0.39 -0.73 5.69
N GLY A 105 1.53 -0.71 6.38
CA GLY A 105 1.61 -0.12 7.72
C GLY A 105 1.36 1.39 7.72
N SER A 106 1.79 2.11 6.67
CA SER A 106 1.49 3.53 6.48
C SER A 106 0.00 3.78 6.25
N LEU A 107 -0.62 2.99 5.38
CA LEU A 107 -2.07 3.08 5.10
C LEU A 107 -2.93 2.79 6.33
N ARG A 108 -2.43 1.97 7.26
CA ARG A 108 -3.05 1.70 8.57
C ARG A 108 -2.68 2.71 9.66
N GLY A 109 -1.92 3.75 9.33
CA GLY A 109 -1.49 4.79 10.27
C GLY A 109 -0.42 4.37 11.28
N LYS A 110 0.21 3.20 11.11
CA LYS A 110 1.29 2.70 11.97
C LYS A 110 2.64 3.29 11.60
N PHE A 111 2.88 3.50 10.31
CA PHE A 111 4.12 4.08 9.79
C PHE A 111 3.83 5.42 9.09
N ARG A 112 4.88 6.21 8.86
CA ARG A 112 4.76 7.49 8.17
C ARG A 112 5.57 7.51 6.88
N LEU A 113 4.88 7.39 5.76
CA LEU A 113 5.41 7.66 4.41
C LEU A 113 4.83 8.94 3.85
N ARG A 114 5.63 9.66 3.06
CA ARG A 114 5.19 10.81 2.27
C ARG A 114 4.59 10.34 0.94
N GLY A 115 3.82 11.19 0.26
CA GLY A 115 3.15 10.80 -0.98
C GLY A 115 4.12 10.35 -2.08
N HIS A 116 5.20 11.09 -2.30
CA HIS A 116 6.25 10.66 -3.23
C HIS A 116 6.93 9.33 -2.84
N GLU A 117 7.02 9.00 -1.53
CA GLU A 117 7.57 7.70 -1.11
C GLU A 117 6.61 6.57 -1.50
N HIS A 118 5.30 6.75 -1.27
CA HIS A 118 4.27 5.79 -1.70
C HIS A 118 4.30 5.52 -3.21
N LEU A 119 4.36 6.57 -4.01
CA LEU A 119 4.40 6.43 -5.48
C LEU A 119 5.69 5.77 -5.96
N ARG A 120 6.85 6.18 -5.43
CA ARG A 120 8.13 5.57 -5.80
C ARG A 120 8.20 4.11 -5.40
N PHE A 121 7.82 3.76 -4.17
CA PHE A 121 7.82 2.37 -3.73
C PHE A 121 6.83 1.51 -4.53
N SER A 122 5.69 2.08 -4.95
CA SER A 122 4.79 1.40 -5.87
C SER A 122 5.40 1.21 -7.26
N GLN A 123 6.14 2.20 -7.76
CA GLN A 123 6.90 2.07 -9.01
C GLN A 123 8.00 1.00 -8.88
N ASP A 124 8.75 0.98 -7.78
CA ASP A 124 9.79 -0.04 -7.54
C ASP A 124 9.19 -1.47 -7.51
N LEU A 125 7.93 -1.63 -7.08
CA LEU A 125 7.20 -2.92 -7.18
C LEU A 125 6.82 -3.23 -8.63
N ILE A 126 6.30 -2.25 -9.38
CA ILE A 126 5.92 -2.41 -10.79
C ILE A 126 7.15 -2.78 -11.63
N ASP A 127 8.27 -2.09 -11.42
CA ASP A 127 9.55 -2.35 -12.10
C ASP A 127 10.10 -3.76 -11.78
N ALA A 128 9.69 -4.34 -10.65
CA ALA A 128 10.03 -5.70 -10.24
C ALA A 128 8.97 -6.74 -10.65
N ASP A 129 8.06 -6.39 -11.56
CA ASP A 129 6.93 -7.22 -12.03
C ASP A 129 5.99 -7.69 -10.90
N VAL A 130 5.90 -6.93 -9.81
CA VAL A 130 5.00 -7.20 -8.68
C VAL A 130 3.70 -6.41 -8.87
N ALA A 131 2.63 -7.12 -9.23
CA ALA A 131 1.30 -6.57 -9.52
C ALA A 131 0.71 -5.72 -8.39
N THR A 132 1.10 -5.99 -7.14
CA THR A 132 0.72 -5.24 -5.94
C THR A 132 1.12 -3.76 -6.04
N GLY A 133 2.14 -3.40 -6.82
CA GLY A 133 2.48 -2.00 -7.10
C GLY A 133 1.35 -1.26 -7.83
N HIS A 134 0.74 -1.87 -8.86
CA HIS A 134 -0.45 -1.32 -9.53
C HIS A 134 -1.65 -1.24 -8.58
N TYR A 135 -1.82 -2.22 -7.68
CA TYR A 135 -2.88 -2.22 -6.67
C TYR A 135 -2.75 -1.03 -5.71
N PHE A 136 -1.53 -0.72 -5.24
CA PHE A 136 -1.31 0.47 -4.40
C PHE A 136 -1.65 1.77 -5.12
N VAL A 137 -1.24 1.93 -6.39
CA VAL A 137 -1.60 3.12 -7.18
C VAL A 137 -3.12 3.25 -7.32
N SER A 138 -3.82 2.14 -7.58
CA SER A 138 -5.28 2.12 -7.58
C SER A 138 -5.87 2.61 -6.27
N LEU A 139 -5.36 2.12 -5.14
CA LEU A 139 -5.81 2.53 -3.81
C LEU A 139 -5.55 4.02 -3.54
N PHE A 140 -4.43 4.56 -4.04
CA PHE A 140 -4.11 5.97 -3.89
C PHE A 140 -5.08 6.87 -4.65
N LEU A 141 -5.37 6.52 -5.91
CA LEU A 141 -6.33 7.22 -6.76
C LEU A 141 -7.76 7.09 -6.24
N LYS A 142 -8.14 5.93 -5.69
CA LYS A 142 -9.47 5.70 -5.11
C LYS A 142 -9.76 6.64 -3.94
N ASN A 143 -8.75 6.89 -3.11
CA ASN A 143 -8.90 7.61 -1.84
C ASN A 143 -8.33 9.04 -1.85
N GLY A 144 -7.71 9.48 -2.96
CA GLY A 144 -7.08 10.80 -3.04
C GLY A 144 -5.91 10.95 -2.04
N ILE A 145 -5.05 9.93 -1.93
CA ILE A 145 -3.88 9.94 -1.05
C ILE A 145 -2.58 9.92 -1.86
N ALA A 146 -1.44 10.02 -1.16
CA ALA A 146 -0.12 10.08 -1.77
C ALA A 146 0.07 11.25 -2.77
N ASP A 147 -0.50 12.41 -2.44
CA ASP A 147 -0.49 13.64 -3.26
C ASP A 147 -1.24 13.50 -4.61
N LEU A 148 -2.08 12.47 -4.75
CA LEU A 148 -2.98 12.30 -5.89
C LEU A 148 -4.39 12.80 -5.57
N ASN A 149 -5.05 13.38 -6.57
CA ASN A 149 -6.49 13.64 -6.49
C ASN A 149 -7.27 12.34 -6.64
N GLN A 150 -8.47 12.31 -6.07
CA GLN A 150 -9.37 11.18 -6.27
C GLN A 150 -9.74 11.06 -7.75
N ASP A 151 -9.49 9.89 -8.33
CA ASP A 151 -9.84 9.55 -9.71
C ASP A 151 -10.27 8.08 -9.76
N MET A 152 -11.59 7.87 -9.73
CA MET A 152 -12.16 6.53 -9.72
C MET A 152 -11.98 5.78 -11.04
N GLU A 153 -11.96 6.49 -12.17
CA GLU A 153 -11.79 5.83 -13.47
C GLU A 153 -10.37 5.29 -13.61
N MET A 154 -9.37 6.12 -13.30
CA MET A 154 -7.97 5.69 -13.30
C MET A 154 -7.70 4.63 -12.24
N SER A 155 -8.31 4.74 -11.06
CA SER A 155 -8.24 3.69 -10.03
C SER A 155 -8.69 2.34 -10.57
N LEU A 156 -9.85 2.27 -11.23
CA LEU A 156 -10.36 1.02 -11.82
C LEU A 156 -9.44 0.47 -12.91
N ARG A 157 -8.80 1.33 -13.71
CA ARG A 157 -7.81 0.91 -14.73
C ARG A 157 -6.58 0.26 -14.08
N TYR A 158 -6.04 0.88 -13.03
CA TYR A 158 -4.92 0.31 -12.28
C TYR A 158 -5.30 -0.96 -11.53
N LEU A 159 -6.52 -1.02 -10.97
CA LEU A 159 -7.04 -2.20 -10.28
C LEU A 159 -7.17 -3.37 -11.25
N ARG A 160 -7.74 -3.13 -12.43
CA ARG A 160 -7.85 -4.15 -13.47
C ARG A 160 -6.48 -4.64 -13.93
N LYS A 161 -5.54 -3.70 -14.15
CA LYS A 161 -4.16 -4.03 -14.51
C LYS A 161 -3.49 -4.91 -13.44
N ALA A 162 -3.65 -4.59 -12.16
CA ALA A 162 -3.14 -5.41 -11.06
C ALA A 162 -3.76 -6.82 -11.06
N ALA A 163 -5.07 -6.95 -11.32
CA ALA A 163 -5.75 -8.23 -11.39
C ALA A 163 -5.22 -9.11 -12.54
N ASP A 164 -5.06 -8.52 -13.73
CA ASP A 164 -4.54 -9.18 -14.93
C ASP A 164 -3.06 -9.57 -14.78
N GLU A 165 -2.30 -8.86 -13.94
CA GLU A 165 -0.90 -9.18 -13.61
C GLU A 165 -0.73 -10.14 -12.43
N GLY A 166 -1.81 -10.45 -11.72
CA GLY A 166 -1.85 -11.56 -10.78
C GLY A 166 -2.13 -11.20 -9.32
N SER A 167 -2.31 -9.92 -8.98
CA SER A 167 -2.59 -9.50 -7.61
C SER A 167 -3.90 -10.13 -7.12
N ALA A 168 -3.80 -11.03 -6.13
CA ALA A 168 -4.96 -11.75 -5.60
C ALA A 168 -6.03 -10.81 -5.02
N GLN A 169 -5.61 -9.72 -4.36
CA GLN A 169 -6.49 -8.70 -3.82
C GLN A 169 -7.25 -7.97 -4.93
N ALA A 170 -6.56 -7.60 -6.02
CA ALA A 170 -7.20 -6.95 -7.15
C ALA A 170 -8.14 -7.88 -7.92
N GLN A 171 -7.78 -9.16 -8.06
CA GLN A 171 -8.66 -10.19 -8.62
C GLN A 171 -9.94 -10.34 -7.80
N TYR A 172 -9.83 -10.37 -6.48
CA TYR A 172 -11.00 -10.38 -5.60
C TYR A 172 -11.87 -9.14 -5.78
N GLU A 173 -11.30 -7.94 -5.71
CA GLU A 173 -12.06 -6.69 -5.80
C GLU A 173 -12.74 -6.47 -7.15
N ILE A 174 -12.08 -6.82 -8.26
CA ILE A 174 -12.73 -6.79 -9.59
C ILE A 174 -13.78 -7.90 -9.69
N GLY A 175 -13.51 -9.09 -9.15
CA GLY A 175 -14.47 -10.17 -9.09
C GLY A 175 -15.77 -9.74 -8.40
N ASP A 176 -15.65 -9.06 -7.26
CA ASP A 176 -16.80 -8.51 -6.51
C ASP A 176 -17.59 -7.49 -7.31
N ALA A 177 -16.91 -6.60 -8.02
CA ALA A 177 -17.56 -5.64 -8.90
C ALA A 177 -18.30 -6.30 -10.09
N LEU A 178 -17.88 -7.50 -10.52
CA LEU A 178 -18.46 -8.24 -11.63
C LEU A 178 -19.50 -9.30 -11.21
N ALA A 179 -19.58 -9.61 -9.92
CA ALA A 179 -20.43 -10.65 -9.35
C ALA A 179 -21.95 -10.45 -9.55
N PRO A 180 -22.51 -9.22 -9.63
CA PRO A 180 -23.91 -9.04 -9.93
C PRO A 180 -24.34 -9.79 -11.21
N SER A 181 -25.51 -10.41 -11.16
CA SER A 181 -25.99 -11.34 -12.20
C SER A 181 -26.22 -10.69 -13.56
N ASP A 182 -26.36 -9.36 -13.59
CA ASP A 182 -26.55 -8.54 -14.78
C ASP A 182 -25.24 -7.98 -15.38
N ILE A 183 -24.08 -8.28 -14.78
CA ILE A 183 -22.76 -7.82 -15.23
C ILE A 183 -21.95 -8.95 -15.88
N ALA A 184 -21.21 -9.73 -15.10
CA ALA A 184 -20.34 -10.81 -15.60
C ALA A 184 -20.03 -11.85 -14.51
N PRO A 185 -21.04 -12.52 -13.94
CA PRO A 185 -20.86 -13.43 -12.81
C PRO A 185 -19.88 -14.58 -13.13
N GLU A 186 -19.86 -15.11 -14.35
CA GLU A 186 -18.92 -16.18 -14.72
C GLU A 186 -17.46 -15.74 -14.71
N VAL A 187 -17.18 -14.46 -14.98
CA VAL A 187 -15.84 -13.88 -14.88
C VAL A 187 -15.48 -13.65 -13.41
N ALA A 188 -16.42 -13.16 -12.59
CA ALA A 188 -16.23 -13.01 -11.16
C ALA A 188 -15.80 -14.33 -10.50
N VAL A 189 -16.49 -15.42 -10.84
CA VAL A 189 -16.16 -16.77 -10.38
C VAL A 189 -14.74 -17.19 -10.74
N GLN A 190 -14.27 -16.88 -11.95
CA GLN A 190 -12.91 -17.18 -12.38
C GLN A 190 -11.88 -16.39 -11.58
N MET A 191 -12.16 -15.11 -11.32
CA MET A 191 -11.30 -14.24 -10.53
C MET A 191 -11.23 -14.67 -9.07
N TYR A 192 -12.37 -15.00 -8.45
CA TYR A 192 -12.41 -15.53 -7.09
C TYR A 192 -11.63 -16.84 -6.97
N ARG A 193 -11.77 -17.76 -7.93
CA ARG A 193 -10.99 -19.01 -7.94
C ARG A 193 -9.49 -18.74 -8.05
N CYS A 194 -9.09 -17.80 -8.90
CA CYS A 194 -7.69 -17.41 -9.04
C CYS A 194 -7.14 -16.83 -7.72
N ALA A 195 -7.82 -15.84 -7.14
CA ALA A 195 -7.42 -15.22 -5.87
C ALA A 195 -7.38 -16.24 -4.71
N ALA A 196 -8.39 -17.10 -4.60
CA ALA A 196 -8.46 -18.16 -3.60
C ALA A 196 -7.26 -19.11 -3.68
N SER A 197 -6.87 -19.52 -4.90
CA SER A 197 -5.72 -20.41 -5.11
C SER A 197 -4.36 -19.76 -4.77
N GLN A 198 -4.31 -18.43 -4.66
CA GLN A 198 -3.17 -17.66 -4.18
C GLN A 198 -3.19 -17.45 -2.65
N GLY A 199 -4.18 -18.00 -1.95
CA GLY A 199 -4.34 -17.87 -0.50
C GLY A 199 -5.10 -16.62 -0.06
N HIS A 200 -6.00 -16.08 -0.91
CA HIS A 200 -6.93 -15.02 -0.51
C HIS A 200 -8.18 -15.62 0.15
N GLY A 201 -8.24 -15.59 1.48
CA GLY A 201 -9.29 -16.24 2.26
C GLY A 201 -10.72 -15.78 1.93
N GLU A 202 -10.93 -14.47 1.81
CA GLU A 202 -12.25 -13.90 1.51
C GLU A 202 -12.75 -14.28 0.09
N ALA A 203 -11.85 -14.40 -0.88
CA ALA A 203 -12.20 -14.85 -2.23
C ALA A 203 -12.59 -16.34 -2.21
N ALA A 204 -11.93 -17.14 -1.36
CA ALA A 204 -12.19 -18.55 -1.21
C ALA A 204 -13.55 -18.83 -0.54
N SER A 205 -13.90 -18.09 0.52
CA SER A 205 -15.20 -18.21 1.16
C SER A 205 -16.33 -17.70 0.29
N THR A 206 -16.14 -16.56 -0.39
CA THR A 206 -17.10 -16.05 -1.38
C THR A 206 -17.33 -17.05 -2.51
N LEU A 207 -16.26 -17.65 -3.05
CA LEU A 207 -16.37 -18.71 -4.04
C LEU A 207 -17.12 -19.93 -3.48
N GLY A 208 -16.81 -20.37 -2.27
CA GLY A 208 -17.46 -21.52 -1.63
C GLY A 208 -18.96 -21.30 -1.43
N VAL A 209 -19.34 -20.10 -0.97
CA VAL A 209 -20.74 -19.69 -0.81
C VAL A 209 -21.47 -19.66 -2.15
N ASP A 210 -20.87 -19.05 -3.18
CA ASP A 210 -21.48 -18.99 -4.52
C ASP A 210 -21.67 -20.39 -5.12
N ARG A 211 -20.66 -21.26 -5.06
CA ARG A 211 -20.77 -22.65 -5.54
C ARG A 211 -21.85 -23.41 -4.78
N LYS A 212 -21.92 -23.25 -3.45
CA LYS A 212 -22.97 -23.87 -2.63
C LYS A 212 -24.36 -23.44 -3.06
N TYR A 213 -24.60 -22.15 -3.25
CA TYR A 213 -25.92 -21.64 -3.69
C TYR A 213 -26.31 -22.18 -5.06
N ASN A 214 -25.34 -22.36 -5.95
CA ASN A 214 -25.53 -23.00 -7.25
C ASN A 214 -25.59 -24.54 -7.18
N LYS A 215 -25.64 -25.13 -5.98
CA LYS A 215 -25.66 -26.59 -5.72
C LYS A 215 -24.45 -27.35 -6.26
N GLN A 216 -23.35 -26.62 -6.51
CA GLN A 216 -22.04 -27.11 -6.92
C GLN A 216 -21.23 -27.47 -5.67
N TYR A 217 -21.73 -28.44 -4.90
CA TYR A 217 -21.23 -28.71 -3.55
C TYR A 217 -19.78 -29.18 -3.50
N ARG A 218 -19.32 -29.89 -4.55
CA ARG A 218 -17.93 -30.33 -4.64
C ARG A 218 -17.00 -29.13 -4.83
N GLU A 219 -17.31 -28.23 -5.75
CA GLU A 219 -16.51 -27.02 -5.93
C GLU A 219 -16.59 -26.10 -4.70
N ALA A 220 -17.73 -26.08 -4.00
CA ALA A 220 -17.87 -25.35 -2.74
C ALA A 220 -16.92 -25.90 -1.67
N LEU A 221 -16.86 -27.22 -1.53
CA LEU A 221 -15.98 -27.91 -0.61
C LEU A 221 -14.49 -27.61 -0.88
N GLU A 222 -14.08 -27.66 -2.16
CA GLU A 222 -12.72 -27.32 -2.59
C GLU A 222 -12.38 -25.85 -2.30
N ALA A 223 -13.32 -24.93 -2.56
CA ALA A 223 -13.13 -23.50 -2.30
C ALA A 223 -13.03 -23.20 -0.80
N PHE A 224 -13.88 -23.77 0.05
CA PHE A 224 -13.76 -23.61 1.49
C PHE A 224 -12.45 -24.22 2.01
N GLN A 225 -11.97 -25.34 1.45
CA GLN A 225 -10.67 -25.90 1.83
C GLN A 225 -9.51 -24.94 1.53
N LEU A 226 -9.54 -24.26 0.37
CA LEU A 226 -8.60 -23.17 0.07
C LEU A 226 -8.71 -22.03 1.07
N GLY A 227 -9.93 -21.69 1.51
CA GLY A 227 -10.18 -20.69 2.54
C GLY A 227 -9.54 -21.06 3.87
N VAL A 228 -9.69 -22.31 4.33
CA VAL A 228 -9.01 -22.79 5.54
C VAL A 228 -7.49 -22.73 5.39
N ALA A 229 -6.96 -23.11 4.22
CA ALA A 229 -5.52 -23.00 3.95
C ALA A 229 -5.01 -21.55 4.06
N ALA A 230 -5.82 -20.60 3.57
CA ALA A 230 -5.58 -19.17 3.67
C ALA A 230 -5.80 -18.58 5.07
N GLY A 231 -6.38 -19.36 6.00
CA GLY A 231 -6.68 -18.95 7.37
C GLY A 231 -8.04 -18.30 7.57
N ASP A 232 -8.97 -18.43 6.62
CA ASP A 232 -10.33 -17.90 6.74
C ASP A 232 -11.18 -18.77 7.67
N GLU A 233 -11.55 -18.22 8.81
CA GLU A 233 -12.35 -18.90 9.82
C GLU A 233 -13.78 -19.18 9.34
N SER A 234 -14.32 -18.33 8.46
CA SER A 234 -15.66 -18.53 7.89
C SER A 234 -15.72 -19.84 7.11
N SER A 235 -14.73 -20.12 6.28
CA SER A 235 -14.59 -21.38 5.55
C SER A 235 -14.45 -22.58 6.48
N ALA A 236 -13.65 -22.48 7.55
CA ALA A 236 -13.54 -23.53 8.55
C ALA A 236 -14.89 -23.82 9.23
N SER A 237 -15.67 -22.77 9.52
CA SER A 237 -17.02 -22.89 10.08
C SER A 237 -17.98 -23.60 9.12
N PHE A 238 -17.97 -23.24 7.83
CA PHE A 238 -18.79 -23.91 6.80
C PHE A 238 -18.46 -25.40 6.71
N LEU A 239 -17.17 -25.77 6.66
CA LEU A 239 -16.75 -27.16 6.60
C LEU A 239 -17.12 -27.93 7.85
N ARG A 240 -16.84 -27.37 9.03
CA ARG A 240 -17.22 -27.97 10.31
C ARG A 240 -18.72 -28.29 10.35
N LYS A 241 -19.57 -27.32 10.00
CA LYS A 241 -21.02 -27.49 10.06
C LYS A 241 -21.54 -28.39 8.95
N GLY A 242 -20.95 -28.33 7.75
CA GLY A 242 -21.32 -29.17 6.61
C GLY A 242 -21.03 -30.65 6.84
N PHE A 243 -19.88 -30.98 7.44
CA PHE A 243 -19.52 -32.37 7.78
C PHE A 243 -20.33 -32.97 8.93
N ARG A 244 -21.13 -32.17 9.67
CA ARG A 244 -22.15 -32.71 10.57
C ARG A 244 -23.39 -33.25 9.84
N GLY A 245 -23.40 -33.23 8.50
CA GLY A 245 -24.49 -33.76 7.68
C GLY A 245 -25.85 -33.11 7.98
N PRO A 246 -25.98 -31.77 7.99
CA PRO A 246 -27.25 -31.14 8.29
C PRO A 246 -28.30 -31.51 7.24
N GLU A 247 -29.58 -31.52 7.64
CA GLU A 247 -30.71 -31.74 6.73
C GLU A 247 -30.73 -30.69 5.60
N PRO A 248 -31.28 -31.01 4.41
CA PRO A 248 -31.39 -30.06 3.29
C PRO A 248 -32.14 -28.77 3.62
N THR A 249 -33.00 -28.77 4.65
CA THR A 249 -33.70 -27.58 5.15
C THR A 249 -32.77 -26.57 5.82
N ASN A 250 -31.56 -26.98 6.22
CA ASN A 250 -30.51 -26.09 6.68
C ASN A 250 -29.73 -25.54 5.49
N GLU A 251 -30.36 -24.64 4.73
CA GLU A 251 -29.78 -24.06 3.51
C GLU A 251 -28.44 -23.36 3.74
N LEU A 252 -28.18 -22.89 4.97
CA LEU A 252 -26.94 -22.21 5.31
C LEU A 252 -25.73 -23.17 5.24
N TYR A 253 -25.82 -24.35 5.87
CA TYR A 253 -24.69 -25.28 6.02
C TYR A 253 -24.80 -26.56 5.19
N TYR A 254 -25.90 -26.77 4.47
CA TYR A 254 -26.07 -27.95 3.62
C TYR A 254 -25.05 -27.97 2.47
N LEU A 255 -24.21 -29.01 2.44
CA LEU A 255 -23.19 -29.26 1.40
C LEU A 255 -23.38 -30.62 0.70
N ALA A 256 -24.54 -31.27 0.86
CA ALA A 256 -24.79 -32.63 0.34
C ALA A 256 -23.71 -33.67 0.72
N LEU A 257 -23.16 -33.52 1.93
CA LEU A 257 -22.16 -34.43 2.50
C LEU A 257 -22.85 -35.43 3.43
N GLY A 258 -22.32 -36.66 3.47
CA GLY A 258 -22.62 -37.59 4.57
C GLY A 258 -22.02 -37.08 5.88
N GLU A 259 -22.60 -37.48 7.00
CA GLU A 259 -22.08 -37.15 8.32
C GLU A 259 -20.69 -37.77 8.53
N ASP A 260 -19.73 -36.93 8.90
CA ASP A 260 -18.35 -37.29 9.27
C ASP A 260 -17.97 -36.50 10.53
N ILE A 261 -18.34 -37.07 11.68
CA ILE A 261 -18.16 -36.44 13.00
C ILE A 261 -16.69 -36.21 13.33
N GLU A 262 -15.79 -37.12 12.94
CA GLU A 262 -14.36 -36.97 13.21
C GLU A 262 -13.80 -35.78 12.44
N ARG A 263 -14.09 -35.68 11.14
CA ARG A 263 -13.67 -34.54 10.32
C ARG A 263 -14.29 -33.23 10.79
N ALA A 264 -15.58 -33.24 11.15
CA ALA A 264 -16.24 -32.06 11.70
C ALA A 264 -15.56 -31.60 13.00
N ALA A 265 -15.18 -32.51 13.90
CA ALA A 265 -14.48 -32.18 15.13
C ALA A 265 -13.10 -31.57 14.87
N ARG A 266 -12.35 -32.08 13.88
CA ARG A 266 -11.05 -31.50 13.50
C ARG A 266 -11.18 -30.10 12.91
N TYR A 267 -12.16 -29.85 12.03
CA TYR A 267 -12.44 -28.48 11.57
C TYR A 267 -12.92 -27.55 12.69
N ASP A 268 -13.55 -28.05 13.75
CA ASP A 268 -13.92 -27.26 14.93
C ASP A 268 -12.69 -26.74 15.69
N ILE A 269 -11.69 -27.60 15.89
CA ILE A 269 -10.41 -27.21 16.49
C ILE A 269 -9.74 -26.13 15.65
N ILE A 270 -9.64 -26.35 14.34
CA ILE A 270 -9.02 -25.40 13.41
C ILE A 270 -9.77 -24.08 13.40
N TRP A 271 -11.11 -24.12 13.28
CA TRP A 271 -11.96 -22.93 13.34
C TRP A 271 -11.73 -22.13 14.63
N SER A 272 -11.67 -22.78 15.80
CA SER A 272 -11.39 -22.11 17.06
C SER A 272 -10.05 -21.40 17.03
N ILE A 273 -8.98 -22.09 16.60
CA ILE A 273 -7.64 -21.49 16.50
C ILE A 273 -7.64 -20.29 15.55
N LEU A 274 -8.27 -20.41 14.37
CA LEU A 274 -8.35 -19.32 13.40
C LEU A 274 -9.12 -18.11 13.97
N ALA A 275 -10.23 -18.35 14.66
CA ALA A 275 -11.03 -17.30 15.29
C ALA A 275 -10.29 -16.61 16.45
N ASP A 276 -9.72 -17.39 17.37
CA ASP A 276 -8.99 -16.90 18.55
C ASP A 276 -7.77 -16.06 18.16
N TYR A 277 -7.14 -16.40 17.04
CA TYR A 277 -5.98 -15.72 16.50
C TYR A 277 -6.24 -14.85 15.26
N SER A 278 -7.51 -14.54 14.94
CA SER A 278 -7.90 -13.78 13.74
C SER A 278 -7.11 -12.47 13.55
N TYR A 279 -6.86 -11.75 14.65
CA TYR A 279 -6.05 -10.52 14.68
C TYR A 279 -4.61 -10.72 14.18
N ALA A 280 -4.09 -11.95 14.21
CA ALA A 280 -2.74 -12.34 13.82
C ALA A 280 -2.65 -12.92 12.39
N HIS A 281 -3.78 -13.05 11.70
CA HIS A 281 -3.88 -13.59 10.34
C HIS A 281 -3.17 -14.96 10.19
N PRO A 282 -3.62 -16.00 10.93
CA PRO A 282 -3.10 -17.35 10.81
C PRO A 282 -3.21 -17.91 9.40
N LYS A 283 -2.39 -18.91 9.08
CA LYS A 283 -2.47 -19.68 7.83
C LYS A 283 -2.33 -21.16 8.13
N VAL A 284 -2.93 -22.00 7.29
CA VAL A 284 -2.91 -23.48 7.46
C VAL A 284 -2.55 -24.15 6.12
N PRO A 285 -1.39 -23.85 5.52
CA PRO A 285 -1.00 -24.43 4.23
C PRO A 285 -1.00 -25.97 4.23
N GLU A 286 -0.80 -26.59 5.39
CA GLU A 286 -0.80 -28.04 5.64
C GLU A 286 -2.21 -28.65 5.75
N ILE A 287 -3.30 -27.90 5.50
CA ILE A 287 -4.67 -28.38 5.73
C ILE A 287 -5.00 -29.69 5.00
N ASN A 288 -4.43 -29.93 3.82
CA ASN A 288 -4.65 -31.17 3.08
C ASN A 288 -3.87 -32.36 3.65
N ASP A 289 -2.80 -32.11 4.40
CA ASP A 289 -2.07 -33.15 5.14
C ASP A 289 -2.81 -33.52 6.43
N ILE A 290 -3.61 -32.62 6.98
CA ILE A 290 -4.42 -32.82 8.20
C ILE A 290 -5.82 -33.38 7.88
N LEU A 291 -6.47 -32.81 6.87
CA LEU A 291 -7.86 -33.00 6.48
C LEU A 291 -8.01 -33.10 4.95
N PRO A 292 -7.47 -34.16 4.30
CA PRO A 292 -7.67 -34.35 2.87
C PRO A 292 -9.14 -34.58 2.55
N LEU A 293 -9.71 -33.87 1.57
CA LEU A 293 -11.14 -33.95 1.25
C LEU A 293 -11.60 -35.38 0.88
N PRO A 294 -12.87 -35.76 1.15
CA PRO A 294 -13.41 -37.06 0.73
C PRO A 294 -13.21 -37.31 -0.77
N PRO A 295 -12.93 -38.55 -1.19
CA PRO A 295 -13.07 -39.80 -0.43
C PRO A 295 -11.82 -40.19 0.39
N ALA A 296 -10.80 -39.34 0.52
CA ALA A 296 -9.60 -39.67 1.26
C ALA A 296 -9.88 -39.91 2.77
N THR A 297 -9.21 -40.92 3.34
CA THR A 297 -9.28 -41.24 4.77
C THR A 297 -8.48 -40.23 5.60
N LEU A 298 -8.91 -39.97 6.82
CA LEU A 298 -8.23 -39.04 7.72
C LEU A 298 -6.89 -39.61 8.21
N PRO A 299 -5.77 -38.90 8.04
CA PRO A 299 -4.50 -39.30 8.62
C PRO A 299 -4.49 -39.06 10.13
N PRO A 300 -3.55 -39.65 10.90
CA PRO A 300 -3.32 -39.29 12.30
C PRO A 300 -2.98 -37.80 12.42
N TRP A 301 -3.56 -37.12 13.41
CA TRP A 301 -3.26 -35.73 13.71
C TRP A 301 -3.29 -35.51 15.23
N ASP A 302 -2.34 -34.73 15.72
CA ASP A 302 -2.14 -34.46 17.15
C ASP A 302 -2.93 -33.24 17.66
N GLY A 303 -3.74 -32.61 16.80
CA GLY A 303 -4.55 -31.45 17.13
C GLY A 303 -3.81 -30.12 17.03
N LYS A 304 -2.58 -30.09 16.51
CA LYS A 304 -1.75 -28.88 16.43
C LYS A 304 -1.60 -28.35 15.01
N LEU A 305 -1.39 -27.04 14.90
CA LEU A 305 -1.11 -26.36 13.64
C LEU A 305 0.32 -25.82 13.67
N GLN A 306 1.05 -25.97 12.56
CA GLN A 306 2.44 -25.52 12.46
C GLN A 306 2.55 -24.01 12.72
N TRP A 307 1.57 -23.25 12.24
CA TRP A 307 1.49 -21.82 12.49
C TRP A 307 1.40 -21.47 13.98
N LEU A 308 0.59 -22.21 14.75
CA LEU A 308 0.41 -21.96 16.17
C LEU A 308 1.68 -22.31 16.94
N GLU A 309 2.29 -23.46 16.66
CA GLU A 309 3.56 -23.85 17.28
C GLU A 309 4.68 -22.84 16.99
N ALA A 310 4.83 -22.40 15.74
CA ALA A 310 5.80 -21.38 15.37
C ALA A 310 5.49 -20.02 16.03
N ARG A 311 4.20 -19.69 16.19
CA ARG A 311 3.78 -18.47 16.88
C ARG A 311 4.15 -18.51 18.36
N GLU A 312 3.86 -19.60 19.05
CA GLU A 312 4.13 -19.76 20.49
C GLU A 312 5.63 -19.87 20.77
N ALA A 313 6.38 -20.60 19.94
CA ALA A 313 7.83 -20.73 20.09
C ALA A 313 8.55 -19.36 20.02
N ASN A 314 8.02 -18.44 19.20
CA ASN A 314 8.45 -17.04 19.08
C ASN A 314 9.98 -16.83 19.00
N VAL A 315 10.68 -17.76 18.37
CA VAL A 315 12.15 -17.77 18.28
C VAL A 315 12.61 -16.49 17.59
N PRO A 316 13.48 -15.67 18.22
CA PRO A 316 13.96 -14.44 17.60
C PRO A 316 14.87 -14.76 16.41
N PRO A 317 14.66 -14.11 15.25
CA PRO A 317 15.59 -14.22 14.14
C PRO A 317 16.90 -13.48 14.46
N GLU A 318 17.88 -13.59 13.56
CA GLU A 318 19.12 -12.82 13.66
C GLU A 318 18.82 -11.31 13.75
N LYS A 319 19.37 -10.66 14.78
CA LYS A 319 19.27 -9.22 14.93
C LYS A 319 20.28 -8.55 13.97
N PRO A 320 19.84 -7.63 13.10
CA PRO A 320 20.73 -6.95 12.17
C PRO A 320 21.81 -6.18 12.93
N SER A 321 23.07 -6.43 12.57
CA SER A 321 24.21 -5.74 13.18
C SER A 321 24.26 -4.27 12.73
N SER A 322 24.88 -3.42 13.54
CA SER A 322 25.13 -2.02 13.17
C SER A 322 25.97 -1.91 11.89
N GLU A 323 26.91 -2.84 11.70
CA GLU A 323 27.75 -2.92 10.51
C GLU A 323 26.96 -3.30 9.25
N LEU A 324 26.03 -4.26 9.36
CA LEU A 324 25.13 -4.62 8.27
C LEU A 324 24.26 -3.42 7.86
N ILE A 325 23.65 -2.74 8.83
CA ILE A 325 22.84 -1.54 8.58
C ILE A 325 23.69 -0.47 7.89
N ARG A 326 24.89 -0.19 8.42
CA ARG A 326 25.80 0.80 7.85
C ARG A 326 26.08 0.50 6.37
N ARG A 327 26.48 -0.73 6.04
CA ARG A 327 26.75 -1.17 4.66
C ARG A 327 25.55 -0.95 3.73
N LEU A 328 24.38 -1.46 4.10
CA LEU A 328 23.15 -1.34 3.31
C LEU A 328 22.68 0.11 3.12
N THR A 329 23.08 1.02 4.00
CA THR A 329 22.75 2.44 3.90
C THR A 329 23.79 3.27 3.17
N GLU A 330 25.09 2.96 3.28
CA GLU A 330 26.16 3.71 2.63
C GLU A 330 26.08 3.61 1.10
N ASP A 331 25.90 2.39 0.58
CA ASP A 331 25.85 2.12 -0.86
C ASP A 331 24.71 2.89 -1.56
N LEU A 332 23.60 3.07 -0.84
CA LEU A 332 22.39 3.76 -1.32
C LEU A 332 22.27 5.20 -0.82
N LYS A 333 23.25 5.70 -0.05
CA LYS A 333 23.24 7.02 0.59
C LYS A 333 21.95 7.27 1.40
N LEU A 334 21.60 6.32 2.26
CA LEU A 334 20.47 6.42 3.19
C LEU A 334 20.97 6.86 4.57
N ASP A 335 20.12 7.57 5.31
CA ASP A 335 20.36 7.85 6.73
C ASP A 335 20.16 6.56 7.56
N PRO A 336 21.19 6.05 8.27
CA PRO A 336 21.07 4.83 9.08
C PRO A 336 20.00 4.90 10.18
N ALA A 337 19.73 6.09 10.72
CA ALA A 337 18.79 6.30 11.81
C ALA A 337 17.32 6.28 11.36
N THR A 338 17.05 6.55 10.09
CA THR A 338 15.68 6.63 9.56
C THR A 338 15.41 5.75 8.35
N GLY A 339 16.46 5.24 7.71
CA GLY A 339 16.42 4.56 6.42
C GLY A 339 16.06 5.48 5.25
N ARG A 340 15.98 6.80 5.46
CA ARG A 340 15.51 7.73 4.43
C ARG A 340 16.64 8.07 3.45
N PRO A 341 16.35 8.20 2.15
CA PRO A 341 17.31 8.68 1.18
C PRO A 341 17.87 10.06 1.56
N MET A 342 19.19 10.23 1.46
CA MET A 342 19.89 11.52 1.64
C MET A 342 20.17 12.19 0.28
N PRO A 343 20.57 13.48 0.24
CA PRO A 343 20.90 14.15 -1.02
C PRO A 343 21.86 13.34 -1.91
N GLY A 344 21.45 13.13 -3.15
CA GLY A 344 22.21 12.34 -4.14
C GLY A 344 21.94 10.83 -4.14
N ALA A 345 20.96 10.35 -3.35
CA ALA A 345 20.38 9.02 -3.46
C ALA A 345 19.26 8.96 -4.52
N LYS A 346 19.01 7.78 -5.13
CA LYS A 346 17.94 7.57 -6.14
C LYS A 346 16.56 7.99 -5.62
N GLY A 347 16.26 7.64 -4.37
CA GLY A 347 14.97 7.90 -3.74
C GLY A 347 14.82 9.30 -3.12
N PHE A 348 15.83 10.17 -3.24
CA PHE A 348 15.81 11.49 -2.64
C PHE A 348 14.88 12.42 -3.41
N SER A 349 13.81 12.88 -2.75
CA SER A 349 12.86 13.82 -3.34
C SER A 349 12.93 15.17 -2.67
N GLN A 350 13.06 16.22 -3.47
CA GLN A 350 12.98 17.60 -3.00
C GLN A 350 11.54 18.08 -2.76
N ALA A 351 10.52 17.26 -3.05
CA ALA A 351 9.11 17.66 -2.98
C ALA A 351 8.62 18.02 -1.57
N HIS A 352 9.35 17.62 -0.53
CA HIS A 352 9.09 18.04 0.85
C HIS A 352 9.89 19.29 1.25
N LEU A 353 10.87 19.67 0.44
CA LEU A 353 11.69 20.86 0.60
C LEU A 353 10.99 22.12 0.10
N SER A 354 9.82 21.97 -0.51
CA SER A 354 8.83 23.05 -0.67
C SER A 354 8.15 23.42 0.66
N ALA A 355 8.67 22.96 1.80
CA ALA A 355 8.56 23.72 3.04
C ALA A 355 8.90 25.18 2.73
N LYS A 356 8.04 26.12 3.15
CA LYS A 356 8.31 27.55 2.93
C LYS A 356 9.73 27.84 3.40
N ASN A 357 10.50 28.51 2.55
CA ASN A 357 11.83 29.00 2.92
C ASN A 357 11.74 29.68 4.29
N CYS A 358 12.58 29.24 5.22
CA CYS A 358 12.60 29.73 6.59
C CYS A 358 13.67 30.80 6.74
N LEU A 359 13.34 31.91 7.39
CA LEU A 359 14.30 33.00 7.60
C LEU A 359 15.26 32.64 8.74
N ALA A 360 16.54 33.02 8.61
CA ALA A 360 17.47 33.02 9.73
C ALA A 360 16.88 33.74 10.96
N GLY A 361 16.91 33.08 12.12
CA GLY A 361 16.28 33.51 13.37
C GLY A 361 14.93 32.85 13.67
N THR A 362 14.35 32.08 12.74
CA THR A 362 13.13 31.30 12.97
C THR A 362 13.46 29.86 13.41
N PRO A 363 12.60 29.20 14.22
CA PRO A 363 12.78 27.80 14.60
C PRO A 363 12.52 26.87 13.43
N CYS A 364 13.32 25.82 13.34
CA CYS A 364 13.26 24.80 12.31
C CYS A 364 11.94 24.02 12.40
N PRO A 365 11.10 24.02 11.35
CA PRO A 365 9.78 23.39 11.42
C PRO A 365 9.85 21.86 11.38
N VAL A 366 10.89 21.30 10.76
CA VAL A 366 11.10 19.85 10.59
C VAL A 366 12.60 19.54 10.62
N SER A 367 12.99 18.49 11.36
CA SER A 367 14.37 18.03 11.37
C SER A 367 14.84 17.61 9.97
N GLY A 368 16.07 17.97 9.61
CA GLY A 368 16.69 17.57 8.34
C GLY A 368 17.89 18.43 7.95
N TYR A 369 18.44 18.19 6.77
CA TYR A 369 19.46 19.05 6.17
C TYR A 369 18.79 20.26 5.52
N TRP A 370 19.36 21.44 5.71
CA TRP A 370 18.90 22.70 5.14
C TRP A 370 20.06 23.41 4.44
N GLN A 371 19.74 24.09 3.34
CA GLN A 371 20.66 24.83 2.50
C GLN A 371 20.28 26.30 2.46
N VAL A 372 21.28 27.18 2.47
CA VAL A 372 21.08 28.61 2.19
C VAL A 372 20.60 28.83 0.75
N VAL A 373 19.56 29.65 0.59
CA VAL A 373 19.05 30.08 -0.72
C VAL A 373 19.95 31.19 -1.27
N GLU A 374 20.69 30.89 -2.33
CA GLU A 374 21.53 31.85 -3.06
C GLU A 374 20.80 32.42 -4.29
N HIS A 375 21.11 33.67 -4.66
CA HIS A 375 20.63 34.32 -5.89
C HIS A 375 21.70 35.31 -6.41
N GLU A 376 21.50 35.91 -7.59
CA GLU A 376 22.52 36.76 -8.25
C GLU A 376 23.11 37.87 -7.35
N GLU A 377 22.31 38.37 -6.41
CA GLU A 377 22.70 39.46 -5.50
C GLU A 377 23.15 39.00 -4.11
N LEU A 378 23.09 37.69 -3.80
CA LEU A 378 23.43 37.10 -2.50
C LEU A 378 23.98 35.68 -2.68
N PHE A 379 25.27 35.50 -2.44
CA PHE A 379 25.96 34.23 -2.70
C PHE A 379 27.07 33.95 -1.69
N THR A 380 27.48 32.68 -1.61
CA THR A 380 28.48 32.23 -0.62
C THR A 380 29.90 32.69 -0.96
N PRO A 381 30.71 33.13 0.03
CA PRO A 381 32.13 33.40 -0.19
C PRO A 381 32.87 32.10 -0.55
N GLY A 382 33.12 31.89 -1.85
CA GLY A 382 33.80 30.69 -2.36
C GLY A 382 32.94 29.76 -3.22
N GLY A 383 31.66 30.09 -3.47
CA GLY A 383 30.81 29.40 -4.45
C GLY A 383 30.44 27.97 -4.08
N ARG A 384 30.53 27.59 -2.80
CA ARG A 384 30.08 26.29 -2.29
C ARG A 384 28.82 26.50 -1.45
N PRO A 385 27.74 25.75 -1.73
CA PRO A 385 26.50 25.89 -0.99
C PRO A 385 26.70 25.53 0.49
N ILE A 386 26.20 26.37 1.39
CA ILE A 386 26.18 26.09 2.83
C ILE A 386 24.99 25.15 3.10
N ILE A 387 25.30 23.92 3.54
CA ILE A 387 24.32 22.89 3.91
C ILE A 387 24.60 22.47 5.35
N ARG A 388 23.59 22.44 6.22
CA ARG A 388 23.70 22.01 7.63
C ARG A 388 22.47 21.22 8.08
N HIS A 389 22.66 20.30 9.01
CA HIS A 389 21.56 19.60 9.66
C HIS A 389 20.99 20.43 10.81
N PHE A 390 19.66 20.45 10.93
CA PHE A 390 18.91 21.09 12.02
C PHE A 390 17.90 20.09 12.57
N ALA A 391 17.75 20.03 13.90
CA ALA A 391 16.63 19.37 14.56
C ALA A 391 15.40 20.29 14.60
N GLN A 392 14.20 19.71 14.66
CA GLN A 392 12.97 20.47 14.84
C GLN A 392 13.04 21.33 16.11
N GLY A 393 12.80 22.63 15.96
CA GLY A 393 12.94 23.62 17.03
C GLY A 393 14.28 24.36 17.06
N ASP A 394 15.31 23.88 16.36
CA ASP A 394 16.60 24.58 16.25
C ASP A 394 16.44 25.93 15.54
N VAL A 395 17.12 26.97 16.02
CA VAL A 395 17.04 28.30 15.40
C VAL A 395 18.02 28.41 14.24
N PHE A 396 17.53 28.80 13.07
CA PHE A 396 18.40 29.02 11.91
C PHE A 396 19.39 30.16 12.14
N PRO A 397 20.70 29.97 11.91
CA PRO A 397 21.70 31.00 12.11
C PRO A 397 21.71 32.01 10.94
N VAL A 398 22.24 33.20 11.23
CA VAL A 398 22.72 34.14 10.20
C VAL A 398 24.04 33.64 9.61
N GLU A 399 24.26 33.90 8.32
CA GLU A 399 25.45 33.40 7.63
C GLU A 399 26.27 34.56 7.03
N GLN A 400 27.58 34.32 6.88
CA GLN A 400 28.47 35.23 6.19
C GLN A 400 28.31 35.07 4.69
N MET A 401 27.80 36.12 4.04
CA MET A 401 27.45 36.11 2.61
C MET A 401 28.10 37.28 1.88
N ARG A 402 28.32 37.11 0.57
CA ARG A 402 28.61 38.21 -0.34
C ARG A 402 27.32 38.73 -0.93
N TYR A 403 27.15 40.04 -0.92
CA TYR A 403 25.94 40.69 -1.44
C TYR A 403 26.24 42.05 -2.08
N TYR A 404 25.34 42.50 -2.96
CA TYR A 404 25.45 43.81 -3.58
C TYR A 404 24.63 44.86 -2.83
N GLU A 405 25.29 45.91 -2.37
CA GLU A 405 24.65 47.07 -1.77
C GLU A 405 24.37 48.14 -2.84
N ALA A 406 23.11 48.57 -2.92
CA ALA A 406 22.70 49.63 -3.82
C ALA A 406 23.32 50.97 -3.42
N ARG A 407 23.74 51.75 -4.41
CA ARG A 407 24.28 53.11 -4.22
C ARG A 407 23.49 54.11 -5.03
N ILE A 408 23.53 55.37 -4.61
CA ILE A 408 22.86 56.47 -5.30
C ILE A 408 23.44 56.58 -6.72
N TRP A 409 22.56 56.63 -7.72
CA TRP A 409 22.92 56.83 -9.13
C TRP A 409 23.76 58.12 -9.28
N PRO A 410 24.94 58.12 -9.96
CA PRO A 410 25.43 57.16 -10.95
C PRO A 410 26.36 56.03 -10.47
N LEU A 411 26.44 55.76 -9.16
CA LEU A 411 27.38 54.79 -8.63
C LEU A 411 26.92 53.34 -8.88
N SER A 412 27.83 52.50 -9.37
CA SER A 412 27.60 51.06 -9.47
C SER A 412 27.40 50.43 -8.09
N LYS A 413 26.64 49.33 -8.04
CA LYS A 413 26.45 48.54 -6.82
C LYS A 413 27.80 48.15 -6.22
N ARG A 414 27.91 48.17 -4.90
CA ARG A 414 29.13 47.77 -4.17
C ARG A 414 29.00 46.31 -3.78
N LEU A 415 30.04 45.51 -4.04
CA LEU A 415 30.13 44.19 -3.45
C LEU A 415 30.57 44.32 -1.98
N CYS A 416 29.77 43.76 -1.08
CA CYS A 416 29.99 43.68 0.36
C CYS A 416 30.11 42.20 0.78
N GLU A 417 30.77 41.96 1.91
CA GLU A 417 30.81 40.66 2.57
C GLU A 417 30.53 40.88 4.05
N GLY A 418 29.60 40.11 4.62
CA GLY A 418 29.18 40.30 6.01
C GLY A 418 28.05 39.36 6.43
N PRO A 419 27.63 39.42 7.71
CA PRO A 419 26.54 38.61 8.22
C PRO A 419 25.20 39.11 7.66
N VAL A 420 24.43 38.21 7.02
CA VAL A 420 23.13 38.53 6.43
C VAL A 420 22.08 37.55 6.96
N GLN A 421 20.85 38.03 7.16
CA GLN A 421 19.70 37.15 7.33
C GLN A 421 19.41 36.45 6.01
N VAL A 422 19.75 35.17 5.96
CA VAL A 422 19.54 34.33 4.80
C VAL A 422 18.22 33.59 4.90
N MET A 423 17.69 33.17 3.75
CA MET A 423 16.66 32.15 3.72
C MET A 423 17.29 30.77 3.68
N TRP A 424 16.76 29.86 4.50
CA TRP A 424 17.07 28.45 4.50
C TRP A 424 15.94 27.71 3.79
N ARG A 425 16.30 26.86 2.83
CA ARG A 425 15.40 25.86 2.26
C ARG A 425 15.85 24.50 2.76
N LEU A 426 14.91 23.58 2.99
CA LEU A 426 15.28 22.21 3.31
C LEU A 426 16.08 21.68 2.10
N ALA A 427 17.11 20.86 2.30
CA ALA A 427 18.11 20.45 1.30
C ALA A 427 18.00 18.99 0.90
#